data_AF-A0A660UY12-F1
#
_entry.id   AF-A0A660UY12-F1
#
_cell.length_a   1.000
_cell.length_b   1.000
_cell.length_c   1.000
_cell.angle_alpha   90.00
_cell.angle_beta   90.00
_cell.angle_gamma   90.00
#
_symmetry.space_group_name_H-M   'P 1'
#
loop_
_entity.id
_entity.type
_entity.pdbx_description
1 polymer ?
#
loop_
_entity_poly.entity_id
_entity_poly.type
_entity_poly.pdbx_seq_one_letter_code
_entity_poly.pdbx_strand_id
1 'polypeptide(L)'
;MKTKDFSGIRNNGSLPDPQDVHVPGDSEDLLDDYVESASSMLDELEQAALAYEAGNNSKENVAAIRRILHKIKGESSMMGAAEISEFCHQAEFAFEELDDNHRPDMLLRFKDWVDTAMSNLAGRARIKPTSSVEL
;
A
#
# COMPACT_ATOMS: atom_id res chain seq x y z
N MET A 1 -12.06 10.81 -13.89
CA MET A 1 -11.93 10.24 -12.52
C MET A 1 -11.25 11.30 -11.67
N LYS A 2 -11.80 11.71 -10.53
CA LYS A 2 -11.08 12.62 -9.63
C LYS A 2 -9.96 11.81 -8.98
N THR A 3 -8.71 12.24 -9.15
CA THR A 3 -7.57 11.65 -8.44
C THR A 3 -7.79 11.83 -6.93
N LYS A 4 -7.68 10.75 -6.16
CA LYS A 4 -7.76 10.85 -4.70
C LYS A 4 -6.53 11.59 -4.18
N ASP A 5 -6.71 12.39 -3.14
CA ASP A 5 -5.64 13.19 -2.56
C ASP A 5 -4.95 12.43 -1.43
N PHE A 6 -3.72 12.00 -1.67
CA PHE A 6 -2.87 11.31 -0.69
C PHE A 6 -1.79 12.22 -0.08
N SER A 7 -1.81 13.53 -0.39
CA SER A 7 -0.79 14.48 0.10
C SER A 7 -0.71 14.57 1.62
N GLY A 8 -1.79 14.19 2.32
CA GLY A 8 -1.85 14.06 3.77
C GLY A 8 -0.78 13.12 4.36
N ILE A 9 -0.18 12.23 3.58
CA ILE A 9 0.90 11.34 4.03
C ILE A 9 2.14 12.11 4.52
N ARG A 10 2.36 13.33 4.01
CA ARG A 10 3.56 14.14 4.30
C ARG A 10 3.48 14.94 5.59
N ASN A 11 2.29 15.13 6.13
CA ASN A 11 2.05 16.06 7.24
C ASN A 11 1.05 15.51 8.27
N ASN A 12 0.88 14.18 8.28
CA ASN A 12 -0.13 13.48 9.09
C ASN A 12 -1.56 14.02 8.88
N GLY A 13 -1.83 14.63 7.72
CA GLY A 13 -3.14 15.13 7.31
C GLY A 13 -4.04 14.02 6.76
N SER A 14 -5.34 14.28 6.61
CA SER A 14 -6.32 13.26 6.20
C SER A 14 -5.91 12.48 4.94
N LEU A 15 -6.17 11.17 4.96
CA LEU A 15 -6.04 10.29 3.80
C LEU A 15 -7.43 9.90 3.28
N PRO A 16 -7.53 9.48 2.01
CA PRO A 16 -8.77 8.91 1.48
C PRO A 16 -9.19 7.66 2.24
N ASP A 17 -10.46 7.27 2.15
CA ASP A 17 -10.93 6.02 2.77
C ASP A 17 -10.26 4.81 2.09
N PRO A 18 -9.55 3.93 2.84
CA PRO A 18 -8.96 2.72 2.28
C PRO A 18 -10.00 1.74 1.71
N GLN A 19 -11.28 1.85 2.11
CA GLN A 19 -12.37 1.05 1.53
C GLN A 19 -12.70 1.46 0.09
N ASP A 20 -12.31 2.65 -0.34
CA ASP A 20 -12.62 3.10 -1.69
C ASP A 20 -11.64 2.54 -2.74
N VAL A 21 -10.75 1.60 -2.39
CA VAL A 21 -9.87 0.96 -3.39
C VAL A 21 -10.67 -0.01 -4.26
N HIS A 22 -10.42 0.05 -5.56
CA HIS A 22 -11.05 -0.82 -6.55
C HIS A 22 -9.98 -1.53 -7.38
N VAL A 23 -10.26 -2.78 -7.73
CA VAL A 23 -9.51 -3.54 -8.73
C VAL A 23 -10.48 -3.92 -9.87
N PRO A 24 -9.98 -4.16 -11.09
CA PRO A 24 -10.78 -4.69 -12.18
C PRO A 24 -11.49 -6.00 -11.79
N GLY A 25 -12.66 -6.28 -12.35
CA GLY A 25 -13.43 -7.49 -11.99
C GLY A 25 -12.85 -8.80 -12.54
N ASP A 26 -12.04 -8.74 -13.59
CA ASP A 26 -11.33 -9.88 -14.21
C ASP A 26 -10.03 -10.25 -13.47
N SER A 27 -9.70 -9.49 -12.43
CA SER A 27 -8.47 -9.56 -11.66
C SER A 27 -8.64 -10.37 -10.36
N GLU A 28 -9.82 -10.95 -10.14
CA GLU A 28 -10.17 -11.68 -8.91
C GLU A 28 -9.37 -12.96 -8.69
N ASP A 29 -9.06 -13.70 -9.77
CA ASP A 29 -8.30 -14.95 -9.68
C ASP A 29 -6.85 -14.73 -9.22
N LEU A 30 -6.33 -13.50 -9.33
CA LEU A 30 -4.98 -13.11 -8.92
C LEU A 30 -4.98 -12.29 -7.62
N LEU A 31 -6.16 -11.96 -7.08
CA LEU A 31 -6.30 -11.05 -5.96
C LEU A 31 -5.71 -11.63 -4.67
N ASP A 32 -5.93 -12.92 -4.40
CA ASP A 32 -5.41 -13.58 -3.20
C ASP A 32 -3.86 -13.60 -3.22
N ASP A 33 -3.25 -13.97 -4.35
CA ASP A 33 -1.79 -13.95 -4.55
C ASP A 33 -1.21 -12.54 -4.39
N TYR A 34 -1.88 -11.53 -4.95
CA TYR A 34 -1.50 -10.13 -4.81
C TYR A 34 -1.58 -9.65 -3.35
N VAL A 35 -2.67 -9.97 -2.64
CA VAL A 35 -2.83 -9.59 -1.24
C VAL A 35 -1.77 -10.26 -0.37
N GLU A 36 -1.45 -11.54 -0.60
CA GLU A 36 -0.39 -12.24 0.13
C GLU A 36 0.99 -11.64 -0.14
N SER A 37 1.33 -11.41 -1.41
CA SER A 37 2.58 -10.76 -1.83
C SER A 37 2.75 -9.37 -1.20
N ALA A 38 1.71 -8.53 -1.29
CA ALA A 38 1.72 -7.19 -0.74
C ALA A 38 1.83 -7.21 0.80
N SER A 39 1.13 -8.11 1.48
CA SER A 39 1.22 -8.26 2.94
C SER A 39 2.64 -8.60 3.37
N SER A 40 3.30 -9.54 2.68
CA SER A 40 4.71 -9.87 2.96
C SER A 40 5.64 -8.67 2.77
N MET A 41 5.42 -7.86 1.73
CA MET A 41 6.21 -6.64 1.51
C MET A 41 5.94 -5.55 2.55
N LEU A 42 4.72 -5.45 3.07
CA LEU A 42 4.35 -4.52 4.13
C LEU A 42 4.97 -4.90 5.48
N ASP A 43 5.08 -6.20 5.76
CA ASP A 43 5.85 -6.70 6.91
C ASP A 43 7.34 -6.35 6.76
N GLU A 44 7.94 -6.55 5.59
CA GLU A 44 9.32 -6.12 5.32
C GLU A 44 9.49 -4.61 5.50
N LEU A 45 8.52 -3.81 5.06
CA LEU A 45 8.52 -2.36 5.19
C LEU A 45 8.49 -1.92 6.66
N GLU A 46 7.64 -2.55 7.47
CA GLU A 46 7.54 -2.29 8.91
C GLU A 46 8.86 -2.59 9.62
N GLN A 47 9.47 -3.75 9.33
CA GLN A 47 10.77 -4.09 9.92
C GLN A 47 11.85 -3.07 9.54
N ALA A 48 11.87 -2.63 8.29
CA ALA A 48 12.79 -1.60 7.82
C ALA A 48 12.53 -0.24 8.50
N ALA A 49 11.27 0.14 8.69
CA ALA A 49 10.86 1.37 9.37
C ALA A 49 11.26 1.37 10.86
N LEU A 50 11.02 0.26 11.57
CA LEU A 50 11.40 0.12 12.98
C LEU A 50 12.93 0.12 13.15
N ALA A 51 13.67 -0.54 12.24
CA ALA A 51 15.13 -0.46 12.23
C ALA A 51 15.61 0.97 11.96
N TYR A 52 14.94 1.70 11.08
CA TYR A 52 15.22 3.11 10.79
C TYR A 52 15.05 3.97 12.05
N GLU A 53 13.92 3.82 12.75
CA GLU A 53 13.60 4.52 14.00
C GLU A 53 14.62 4.22 15.11
N ALA A 54 15.10 2.97 15.19
CA ALA A 54 16.15 2.55 16.12
C ALA A 54 17.55 3.12 15.79
N GLY A 55 17.66 4.02 14.80
CA GLY A 55 18.91 4.67 14.41
C GLY A 55 19.70 3.93 13.32
N ASN A 56 19.15 2.89 12.69
CA ASN A 56 19.75 2.23 11.54
C ASN A 56 19.26 2.86 10.22
N ASN A 57 19.46 4.16 10.07
CA ASN A 57 19.15 4.94 8.86
C ASN A 57 20.27 4.84 7.80
N SER A 58 20.92 3.68 7.71
CA SER A 58 22.00 3.47 6.74
C SER A 58 21.50 3.60 5.30
N LYS A 59 22.43 3.89 4.36
CA LYS A 59 22.11 3.95 2.93
C LYS A 59 21.46 2.66 2.41
N GLU A 60 21.82 1.53 3.02
CA GLU A 60 21.25 0.22 2.68
C GLU A 60 19.79 0.11 3.13
N ASN A 61 19.46 0.55 4.36
CA ASN A 61 18.09 0.54 4.84
C ASN A 61 17.19 1.50 4.04
N VAL A 62 17.68 2.72 3.76
CA VAL A 62 17.03 3.68 2.85
C VAL A 62 16.75 3.04 1.48
N ALA A 63 17.73 2.34 0.92
CA ALA A 63 17.57 1.66 -0.37
C ALA A 63 16.59 0.47 -0.29
N ALA A 64 16.54 -0.25 0.83
CA ALA A 64 15.58 -1.32 1.06
C ALA A 64 14.14 -0.78 1.05
N ILE A 65 13.87 0.27 1.83
CA ILE A 65 12.55 0.93 1.91
C ILE A 65 12.09 1.38 0.52
N ARG A 66 12.95 2.08 -0.24
CA ARG A 66 12.64 2.52 -1.61
C ARG A 66 12.27 1.36 -2.53
N ARG A 67 13.03 0.26 -2.46
CA ARG A 67 12.76 -0.93 -3.29
C ARG A 67 11.42 -1.58 -2.95
N ILE A 68 11.08 -1.63 -1.66
CA ILE A 68 9.81 -2.20 -1.21
C ILE A 68 8.64 -1.36 -1.74
N LEU A 69 8.65 -0.04 -1.50
CA LEU A 69 7.61 0.88 -2.02
C LEU A 69 7.46 0.77 -3.54
N HIS A 70 8.58 0.69 -4.27
CA HIS A 70 8.58 0.56 -5.72
C HIS A 70 7.99 -0.76 -6.22
N LYS A 71 8.27 -1.87 -5.52
CA LYS A 71 7.70 -3.18 -5.84
C LYS A 71 6.18 -3.20 -5.62
N ILE A 72 5.72 -2.73 -4.46
CA ILE A 72 4.29 -2.63 -4.15
C ILE A 72 3.58 -1.78 -5.22
N LYS A 73 4.17 -0.65 -5.62
CA LYS A 73 3.65 0.19 -6.71
C LYS A 73 3.54 -0.57 -8.04
N GLY A 74 4.58 -1.32 -8.40
CA GLY A 74 4.62 -2.12 -9.62
C GLY A 74 3.51 -3.17 -9.64
N GLU A 75 3.41 -3.97 -8.58
CA GLU A 75 2.37 -4.99 -8.43
C GLU A 75 0.97 -4.39 -8.41
N SER A 76 0.76 -3.30 -7.66
CA SER A 76 -0.53 -2.59 -7.62
C SER A 76 -0.95 -2.07 -8.99
N SER A 77 0.02 -1.58 -9.78
CA SER A 77 -0.25 -1.11 -11.14
C SER A 77 -0.62 -2.26 -12.08
N MET A 78 0.04 -3.40 -11.96
CA MET A 78 -0.27 -4.61 -12.73
C MET A 78 -1.65 -5.18 -12.38
N MET A 79 -2.01 -5.13 -11.09
CA MET A 79 -3.30 -5.54 -10.55
C MET A 79 -4.45 -4.58 -10.92
N GLY A 80 -4.12 -3.40 -11.47
CA GLY A 80 -5.10 -2.34 -11.72
C GLY A 80 -5.60 -1.64 -10.44
N ALA A 81 -4.96 -1.85 -9.29
CA ALA A 81 -5.21 -1.16 -8.03
C ALA A 81 -4.64 0.28 -8.07
N ALA A 82 -5.27 1.14 -8.87
CA ALA A 82 -4.74 2.47 -9.20
C ALA A 82 -4.52 3.35 -7.96
N GLU A 83 -5.37 3.24 -6.94
CA GLU A 83 -5.25 4.05 -5.74
C GLU A 83 -4.07 3.65 -4.85
N ILE A 84 -3.77 2.35 -4.76
CA ILE A 84 -2.59 1.88 -4.02
C ILE A 84 -1.32 2.28 -4.78
N SER A 85 -1.31 2.14 -6.11
CA SER A 85 -0.19 2.60 -6.95
C SER A 85 0.10 4.10 -6.78
N GLU A 86 -0.93 4.94 -6.80
CA GLU A 86 -0.77 6.38 -6.55
C GLU A 86 -0.32 6.67 -5.11
N PHE A 87 -0.84 5.94 -4.12
CA PHE A 87 -0.41 6.12 -2.74
C PHE A 87 1.07 5.74 -2.54
N CYS A 88 1.53 4.65 -3.14
CA CYS A 88 2.95 4.29 -3.16
C CYS A 88 3.79 5.39 -3.78
N HIS A 89 3.34 5.98 -4.89
CA HIS A 89 4.04 7.09 -5.51
C HIS A 89 4.15 8.32 -4.59
N GLN A 90 3.08 8.67 -3.87
CA GLN A 90 3.12 9.75 -2.88
C GLN A 90 4.00 9.39 -1.68
N ALA A 91 4.03 8.14 -1.25
CA ALA A 91 4.91 7.65 -0.17
C ALA A 91 6.38 7.67 -0.59
N GLU A 92 6.72 7.26 -1.81
CA GLU A 92 8.07 7.38 -2.39
C GLU A 92 8.54 8.84 -2.31
N PHE A 93 7.69 9.79 -2.72
CA PHE A 93 8.02 11.21 -2.70
C PHE A 93 8.12 11.77 -1.27
N ALA A 94 7.17 11.43 -0.39
CA ALA A 94 7.20 11.84 1.01
C ALA A 94 8.45 11.34 1.72
N PHE A 95 8.89 10.11 1.44
CA PHE A 95 10.10 9.54 2.00
C PHE A 95 11.36 10.36 1.63
N GLU A 96 11.42 10.90 0.41
CA GLU A 96 12.53 11.77 0.00
C GLU A 96 12.51 13.14 0.69
N GLU A 97 11.33 13.72 0.91
CA GLU A 97 11.18 15.06 1.48
C GLU A 97 11.31 15.11 3.01
N LEU A 98 10.84 14.07 3.69
CA LEU A 98 10.79 14.04 5.15
C LEU A 98 12.17 13.77 5.75
N ASP A 99 12.39 14.36 6.93
CA ASP A 99 13.56 14.07 7.75
C ASP A 99 13.44 12.71 8.46
N ASP A 100 14.56 12.30 9.06
CA ASP A 100 14.68 10.99 9.71
C ASP A 100 13.71 10.77 10.87
N ASN A 101 13.24 11.84 11.53
CA ASN A 101 12.32 11.72 12.67
C ASN A 101 10.88 11.46 12.21
N HIS A 102 10.51 11.86 10.99
CA HIS A 102 9.15 11.72 10.46
C HIS A 102 8.98 10.54 9.51
N ARG A 103 10.07 10.03 8.93
CA ARG A 103 10.04 8.88 8.00
C ARG A 103 9.42 7.62 8.61
N PRO A 104 9.76 7.16 9.83
CA PRO A 104 9.19 5.94 10.38
C PRO A 104 7.67 6.01 10.55
N ASP A 105 7.16 7.08 11.17
CA ASP A 105 5.72 7.30 11.37
C ASP A 105 4.98 7.34 10.02
N MET A 106 5.54 8.05 9.03
CA MET A 106 4.98 8.08 7.68
C MET A 106 4.89 6.69 7.04
N LEU A 107 5.92 5.84 7.19
CA LEU A 107 5.94 4.47 6.65
C LEU A 107 4.93 3.56 7.35
N LEU A 108 4.82 3.64 8.68
CA LEU A 108 3.83 2.86 9.43
C LEU A 108 2.39 3.29 9.06
N ARG A 109 2.18 4.59 8.90
CA ARG A 109 0.90 5.14 8.44
C ARG A 109 0.54 4.70 7.02
N PHE A 110 1.52 4.64 6.13
CA PHE A 110 1.34 4.06 4.80
C PHE A 110 0.95 2.58 4.90
N LYS A 111 1.66 1.80 5.72
CA LYS A 111 1.41 0.38 5.95
C LYS A 111 -0.02 0.13 6.44
N ASP A 112 -0.44 0.79 7.52
CA ASP A 112 -1.78 0.63 8.12
C ASP A 112 -2.90 0.89 7.11
N TRP A 113 -2.73 1.93 6.29
CA TRP A 113 -3.72 2.27 5.27
C TRP A 113 -3.79 1.21 4.17
N VAL A 114 -2.65 0.71 3.69
CA VAL A 114 -2.60 -0.33 2.65
C VAL A 114 -3.12 -1.66 3.20
N ASP A 115 -2.74 -2.07 4.41
CA ASP A 115 -3.25 -3.28 5.06
C ASP A 115 -4.78 -3.26 5.18
N THR A 116 -5.32 -2.10 5.57
CA THR A 116 -6.77 -1.90 5.64
C THR A 116 -7.41 -2.03 4.25
N ALA A 117 -6.81 -1.42 3.22
CA ALA A 117 -7.32 -1.52 1.86
C ALA A 117 -7.32 -2.98 1.35
N MET A 118 -6.22 -3.72 1.58
CA MET A 118 -6.10 -5.13 1.18
C MET A 118 -7.12 -6.01 1.89
N SER A 119 -7.30 -5.82 3.20
CA SER A 119 -8.28 -6.57 3.99
C SER A 119 -9.71 -6.37 3.45
N ASN A 120 -10.03 -5.16 3.01
CA ASN A 120 -11.32 -4.86 2.39
C ASN A 120 -11.47 -5.50 1.00
N LEU A 121 -10.42 -5.49 0.17
CA LEU A 121 -10.43 -6.15 -1.13
C LEU A 121 -10.64 -7.66 -1.01
N ALA A 122 -9.86 -8.32 -0.14
CA ALA A 122 -9.98 -9.76 0.11
C ALA A 122 -11.35 -10.12 0.71
N GLY A 123 -11.87 -9.28 1.62
CA GLY A 123 -13.21 -9.45 2.19
C GLY A 123 -14.32 -9.38 1.13
N ARG A 124 -14.24 -8.43 0.18
CA ARG A 124 -15.22 -8.28 -0.90
C ARG A 124 -15.22 -9.46 -1.87
N ALA A 125 -14.05 -9.98 -2.24
CA ALA A 125 -13.95 -11.14 -3.11
C ALA A 125 -14.61 -12.39 -2.51
N ARG A 126 -14.48 -12.57 -1.18
CA ARG A 126 -15.06 -13.71 -0.45
C ARG A 126 -16.57 -13.62 -0.23
N ILE A 127 -17.18 -12.43 -0.32
CA ILE A 127 -18.61 -12.20 -0.03
C ILE A 127 -19.50 -12.31 -1.29
N LYS A 128 -18.94 -12.52 -2.50
CA LYS A 128 -19.78 -12.64 -3.71
C LYS A 128 -20.86 -13.73 -3.56
N PRO A 129 -22.16 -13.39 -3.68
CA PRO A 129 -23.22 -14.39 -3.66
C PRO A 129 -23.10 -15.27 -4.91
N THR A 130 -23.04 -16.58 -4.71
CA THR A 130 -23.18 -17.57 -5.78
C THR A 130 -24.61 -17.50 -6.35
N SER A 131 -24.84 -16.71 -7.40
CA SER A 131 -26.06 -16.74 -8.22
C SER A 131 -25.71 -16.06 -9.57
N SER A 132 -25.87 -16.68 -10.74
CA SER A 132 -26.98 -17.55 -11.15
C SER A 132 -26.51 -18.79 -11.91
N VAL A 133 -27.09 -19.93 -11.54
CA VAL A 133 -27.36 -21.01 -12.50
C VAL A 133 -28.42 -20.46 -13.45
N GLU A 134 -28.05 -20.14 -14.68
CA GLU A 134 -29.04 -19.96 -15.74
C GLU A 134 -29.61 -21.35 -16.08
N LEU A 135 -30.93 -21.46 -15.97
CA LEU A 135 -31.75 -22.61 -16.36
C LEU A 135 -31.88 -22.70 -17.89
#